data_AF-A0A4Q6B194-F1
#
_entry.id   AF-A0A4Q6B194-F1
#
_cell.length_a   1.000
_cell.length_b   1.000
_cell.length_c   1.000
_cell.angle_alpha   90.00
_cell.angle_beta   90.00
_cell.angle_gamma   90.00
#
_symmetry.space_group_name_H-M   'P 1'
#
loop_
_entity.id
_entity.type
_entity.pdbx_description
1 polymer ?
#
loop_
_entity_poly.entity_id
_entity_poly.type
_entity_poly.pdbx_seq_one_letter_code
_entity_poly.pdbx_strand_id
1 'polypeptide(L)'
;MEDIELSLDTPDGTADCRFEPDAERKDLYHLTILYPNIINGYSRSEIFCYDLVWDQGLKSFVFCDDEAGLHPKIRKMEKQLSDALLTRKI
;
A
#
# COMPACT_ATOMS: atom_id res chain seq x y z
N MET A 1 -5.59 -12.90 11.01
CA MET A 1 -4.50 -12.50 10.10
C MET A 1 -3.62 -11.57 10.91
N GLU A 2 -2.31 -11.65 10.71
CA GLU A 2 -1.36 -10.75 11.38
C GLU A 2 -1.15 -9.50 10.55
N ASP A 3 -0.72 -8.42 11.21
CA ASP A 3 -0.27 -7.22 10.53
C ASP A 3 0.95 -7.54 9.69
N ILE A 4 1.02 -6.92 8.51
CA ILE A 4 2.14 -7.10 7.59
C ILE A 4 2.89 -5.78 7.50
N GLU A 5 4.15 -5.77 7.91
CA GLU A 5 5.06 -4.64 7.73
C GLU A 5 6.11 -4.96 6.67
N LEU A 6 6.35 -4.02 5.76
CA LEU A 6 7.32 -4.16 4.68
C LEU A 6 7.87 -2.81 4.23
N SER A 7 9.07 -2.83 3.68
CA SER A 7 9.71 -1.67 3.09
C SER A 7 9.84 -1.87 1.58
N LEU A 8 9.47 -0.87 0.78
CA LEU A 8 9.52 -0.89 -0.68
C LEU A 8 10.48 0.19 -1.18
N ASP A 9 11.37 -0.18 -2.09
CA ASP A 9 12.21 0.78 -2.78
C ASP A 9 11.38 1.57 -3.81
N THR A 10 11.46 2.89 -3.72
CA THR A 10 10.80 3.83 -4.62
C THR A 10 11.84 4.79 -5.21
N PRO A 11 11.52 5.50 -6.30
CA PRO A 11 12.44 6.50 -6.87
C PRO A 11 12.84 7.62 -5.90
N ASP A 12 12.03 7.87 -4.86
CA ASP A 12 12.25 8.93 -3.88
C ASP A 12 12.92 8.42 -2.57
N GLY A 13 13.17 7.11 -2.48
CA GLY A 13 13.73 6.44 -1.31
C GLY A 13 12.93 5.20 -0.90
N THR A 14 13.22 4.65 0.27
CA THR A 14 12.50 3.48 0.79
C THR A 14 11.22 3.91 1.51
N ALA A 15 10.07 3.46 1.02
CA ALA A 15 8.77 3.66 1.65
C ALA A 15 8.48 2.52 2.63
N ASP A 16 8.05 2.86 3.83
CA ASP A 16 7.60 1.87 4.82
C ASP A 16 6.09 1.71 4.73
N CYS A 17 5.63 0.48 4.64
CA CYS A 17 4.24 0.12 4.46
C CYS A 17 3.79 -0.83 5.57
N ARG A 18 2.62 -0.56 6.14
CA ARG A 18 1.94 -1.44 7.09
C ARG A 18 0.54 -1.76 6.58
N PHE A 19 0.21 -3.05 6.59
CA PHE A 19 -1.09 -3.56 6.20
C PHE A 19 -1.74 -4.17 7.43
N GLU A 20 -2.92 -3.67 7.76
CA GLU A 20 -3.72 -4.12 8.89
C GLU A 20 -4.96 -4.81 8.31
N PRO A 21 -5.13 -6.12 8.56
CA PRO A 21 -6.29 -6.85 8.05
C PRO A 21 -7.58 -6.33 8.70
N ASP A 22 -8.62 -6.14 7.90
CA ASP A 22 -9.92 -5.74 8.44
C ASP A 22 -10.51 -6.86 9.30
N ALA A 23 -11.09 -6.49 10.45
CA ALA A 23 -11.62 -7.45 11.42
C ALA A 23 -12.90 -8.17 10.93
N GLU A 24 -13.65 -7.54 10.04
CA GLU A 24 -14.94 -8.01 9.52
C GLU A 24 -14.80 -8.54 8.07
N ARG A 25 -13.88 -7.97 7.28
CA ARG A 25 -13.70 -8.24 5.85
C ARG A 25 -12.34 -8.88 5.54
N LYS A 26 -12.31 -10.21 5.39
CA LYS A 26 -11.08 -11.00 5.11
C LYS A 26 -10.41 -10.69 3.77
N ASP A 27 -11.13 -10.04 2.87
CA ASP A 27 -10.67 -9.60 1.55
C ASP A 27 -10.03 -8.21 1.58
N LEU A 28 -10.06 -7.50 2.72
CA LEU A 28 -9.64 -6.10 2.83
C LEU A 28 -8.45 -5.94 3.79
N TYR A 29 -7.53 -5.04 3.42
CA TYR A 29 -6.46 -4.55 4.27
C TYR A 29 -6.47 -3.03 4.27
N HIS A 30 -6.35 -2.44 5.46
CA HIS A 30 -6.03 -1.03 5.62
C HIS A 30 -4.52 -0.86 5.45
N LEU A 31 -4.10 0.00 4.54
CA LEU A 31 -2.72 0.25 4.20
C LEU A 31 -2.30 1.65 4.68
N THR A 32 -1.28 1.70 5.51
CA THR A 32 -0.56 2.94 5.83
C THR A 32 0.81 2.92 5.15
N ILE A 33 1.15 3.99 4.43
CA ILE A 33 2.42 4.17 3.74
C ILE A 33 3.11 5.42 4.28
N LEU A 34 4.29 5.26 4.88
CA LEU A 34 5.22 6.35 5.15
C LEU A 34 6.17 6.49 3.95
N TYR A 35 5.87 7.44 3.08
CA TYR A 35 6.59 7.64 1.82
C TYR A 35 7.64 8.75 1.97
N PRO A 36 8.92 8.50 1.66
CA PRO A 36 9.94 9.54 1.66
C PRO A 36 9.76 10.47 0.47
N ASN A 37 9.78 11.77 0.70
CA ASN A 37 9.69 12.77 -0.35
C ASN A 37 10.75 13.86 -0.14
N ILE A 38 11.51 14.16 -1.18
CA ILE A 38 12.51 15.23 -1.15
C ILE A 38 11.94 16.42 -1.92
N ILE A 39 11.65 17.50 -1.20
CA ILE A 39 11.16 18.74 -1.80
C ILE A 39 12.19 19.83 -1.53
N ASN A 40 12.76 20.39 -2.59
CA ASN A 40 13.77 21.47 -2.53
C ASN A 40 14.99 21.12 -1.65
N GLY A 41 15.42 19.86 -1.68
CA GLY A 41 16.57 19.38 -0.90
C GLY A 41 16.27 19.07 0.57
N TYR A 42 15.03 19.19 1.02
CA TYR A 42 14.60 18.80 2.36
C TYR A 42 13.88 17.46 2.32
N SER A 43 14.30 16.54 3.19
CA SER A 43 13.58 15.28 3.43
C SER A 43 12.31 15.56 4.22
N ARG A 44 11.18 15.14 3.66
CA ARG A 44 9.87 15.08 4.32
C ARG A 44 9.33 13.66 4.19
N SER A 45 8.56 13.23 5.17
CA SER A 45 7.78 12.00 5.05
C SER A 45 6.32 12.37 4.87
N GLU A 46 5.70 11.81 3.84
CA GLU A 46 4.26 11.91 3.62
C GLU A 46 3.61 10.61 4.09
N ILE A 47 2.46 10.72 4.73
CA ILE A 47 1.69 9.56 5.18
C ILE A 47 0.48 9.44 4.26
N PHE A 48 0.32 8.27 3.66
CA PHE A 48 -0.84 7.92 2.86
C PHE A 48 -1.57 6.76 3.51
N CYS A 49 -2.89 6.86 3.63
CA CYS A 49 -3.74 5.80 4.17
C CYS A 49 -4.79 5.46 3.12
N TYR A 50 -4.85 4.19 2.74
CA TYR A 50 -5.71 3.68 1.68
C TYR A 50 -6.19 2.27 2.01
N ASP A 51 -7.21 1.79 1.32
CA ASP A 51 -7.69 0.41 1.46
C ASP A 51 -7.34 -0.41 0.22
N LEU A 52 -6.85 -1.62 0.45
CA LEU A 52 -6.62 -2.63 -0.58
C LEU A 52 -7.61 -3.78 -0.43
N VAL A 53 -8.32 -4.10 -1.50
CA VAL A 53 -9.30 -5.19 -1.56
C VAL A 53 -8.87 -6.28 -2.54
N TRP A 54 -9.13 -7.53 -2.20
CA TRP A 54 -8.91 -8.66 -3.09
C TRP A 54 -9.91 -8.65 -4.24
N ASP A 55 -9.42 -8.43 -5.46
CA ASP A 55 -10.20 -8.59 -6.69
C ASP A 55 -10.07 -10.03 -7.21
N GLN A 56 -11.21 -10.74 -7.28
CA GLN A 56 -11.26 -12.13 -7.74
C GLN A 56 -10.98 -12.28 -9.25
N GLY A 57 -11.33 -11.27 -10.07
CA GLY A 57 -11.16 -11.31 -11.51
C GLY A 57 -9.70 -11.14 -11.92
N LEU A 58 -9.01 -10.20 -11.29
CA LEU A 58 -7.59 -9.91 -11.48
C LEU A 58 -6.67 -10.82 -10.67
N LYS A 59 -7.21 -11.50 -9.64
CA LYS A 59 -6.46 -12.30 -8.67
C LYS A 59 -5.33 -11.50 -8.02
N SER A 60 -5.64 -10.27 -7.64
CA SER A 60 -4.72 -9.31 -7.05
C SER A 60 -5.43 -8.46 -6.00
N PHE A 61 -4.65 -7.87 -5.09
CA PHE A 61 -5.14 -6.76 -4.30
C PHE A 61 -5.08 -5.47 -5.11
N VAL A 62 -6.14 -4.68 -5.07
CA VAL A 62 -6.27 -3.39 -5.77
C VAL A 62 -6.76 -2.33 -4.80
N PHE A 63 -6.45 -1.06 -5.06
CA PHE A 63 -7.02 0.03 -4.29
C PHE A 63 -8.55 0.06 -4.46
N CYS A 64 -9.28 0.39 -3.39
CA CYS A 64 -10.72 0.55 -3.48
C CYS A 64 -11.07 1.67 -4.49
N ASP A 65 -11.96 1.35 -5.45
CA ASP A 65 -12.29 2.19 -6.62
C ASP A 65 -12.92 3.56 -6.27
N ASP A 66 -13.31 3.77 -5.02
CA ASP A 66 -13.93 5.01 -4.52
C ASP A 66 -12.93 6.04 -3.97
N GLU A 67 -11.63 5.75 -3.97
CA GLU A 67 -10.58 6.68 -3.56
C GLU A 67 -10.32 7.76 -4.64
N ALA A 68 -11.28 8.66 -4.82
CA ALA A 68 -11.13 9.92 -5.55
C ALA A 68 -10.07 10.79 -4.86
N GLY A 69 -8.80 10.50 -5.13
CA GLY A 69 -7.67 11.09 -4.41
C GLY A 69 -6.44 10.20 -4.30
N LEU A 70 -6.44 8.99 -4.86
CA LEU A 70 -5.25 8.13 -4.87
C LEU A 70 -4.06 8.86 -5.51
N HIS A 71 -3.02 9.07 -4.72
CA HIS A 71 -1.87 9.85 -5.15
C HIS A 71 -1.11 9.11 -6.28
N PRO A 72 -0.70 9.79 -7.37
CA PRO A 72 -0.10 9.14 -8.54
C PRO A 72 1.15 8.31 -8.24
N LYS A 73 1.93 8.68 -7.22
CA LYS A 73 3.10 7.89 -6.78
C LYS A 73 2.67 6.57 -6.15
N ILE A 74 1.62 6.60 -5.32
CA ILE A 74 1.12 5.42 -4.62
C ILE A 74 0.40 4.48 -5.59
N ARG A 75 -0.33 5.01 -6.58
CA ARG A 75 -0.93 4.20 -7.66
C ARG A 75 0.09 3.33 -8.40
N LYS A 76 1.34 3.80 -8.56
CA LYS A 76 2.42 3.02 -9.20
C LYS A 76 2.93 1.86 -8.34
N MET A 77 2.67 1.90 -7.03
CA MET A 77 3.09 0.86 -6.08
C MET A 77 2.08 -0.27 -5.96
N GLU A 78 0.85 -0.14 -6.51
CA GLU A 78 -0.25 -1.10 -6.33
C GLU A 78 0.19 -2.55 -6.58
N LYS A 79 0.86 -2.79 -7.73
CA LYS A 79 1.35 -4.13 -8.07
C LYS A 79 2.34 -4.67 -7.03
N GLN A 80 3.29 -3.84 -6.57
CA GLN A 80 4.28 -4.26 -5.58
C GLN A 80 3.63 -4.58 -4.23
N LEU A 81 2.66 -3.77 -3.81
CA LEU A 81 1.90 -3.97 -2.58
C LEU A 81 1.08 -5.28 -2.65
N SER A 82 0.40 -5.50 -3.78
CA SER A 82 -0.36 -6.73 -4.05
C SER A 82 0.52 -7.98 -4.05
N ASP A 83 1.65 -7.94 -4.78
CA ASP A 83 2.60 -9.05 -4.86
C ASP A 83 3.15 -9.40 -3.45
N ALA A 84 3.38 -8.39 -2.62
CA ALA A 84 3.86 -8.59 -1.25
C ALA A 84 2.81 -9.26 -0.34
N LEU A 85 1.55 -8.84 -0.42
CA LEU A 85 0.44 -9.49 0.28
C LEU A 85 0.25 -10.94 -0.16
N LEU A 86 0.38 -11.22 -1.45
CA LEU A 86 0.28 -12.58 -2.01
C LEU A 86 1.43 -13.48 -1.56
N THR A 87 2.66 -12.96 -1.49
CA THR A 87 3.84 -13.73 -1.09
C THR A 87 3.81 -14.12 0.39
N ARG A 88 3.17 -13.31 1.24
CA ARG A 88 3.06 -13.57 2.69
C ARG A 88 1.81 -14.37 3.09
N LYS A 89 0.83 -14.56 2.20
CA LYS A 89 -0.26 -15.52 2.39
C LYS A 89 0.22 -16.93 1.99
N ILE A 90 1.07 -17.55 2.83
CA ILE A 90 1.30 -19.01 2.86
C ILE A 90 0.84 -19.53 4.22
#